data_AF-A0A2H6HUN5-F1
#
_entry.id   AF-A0A2H6HUN5-F1
#
_cell.length_a   1.000
_cell.length_b   1.000
_cell.length_c   1.000
_cell.angle_alpha   90.00
_cell.angle_beta   90.00
_cell.angle_gamma   90.00
#
_symmetry.space_group_name_H-M   'P 1'
#
loop_
_entity.id
_entity.type
_entity.pdbx_description
1 polymer ?
#
loop_
_entity_poly.entity_id
_entity_poly.type
_entity_poly.pdbx_seq_one_letter_code
_entity_poly.pdbx_strand_id
1 'polypeptide(L)'
;MAIRQKQLRKKELREDPLMTMISEAQLWLAVNGKKLAIGVLAAAVVIVAVVLLQNMREAADLESREAFADAQLEIAQTNPEDVIPPLLRVADDYQGTSGGSEALYTAAEMALNEQNSELAIELFSRFLKEYKGEYLLEAGASGGLATALENSGKFEEAADLYMKLADDKDARDYRYFALLNAGKAYAHAEQYDKARAAFNIVVNEQEQSNTRARAQEELARLDVIADGIGLP
;
A
#
# COMPACT_ATOMS: atom_id res chain seq x y z
N MET A 1 86.92 45.11 -10.14
CA MET A 1 86.39 43.76 -9.87
C MET A 1 85.13 43.89 -9.04
N ALA A 2 83.97 43.64 -9.62
CA ALA A 2 82.67 43.76 -8.95
C ALA A 2 82.19 42.36 -8.52
N ILE A 3 81.92 42.17 -7.22
CA ILE A 3 81.36 40.93 -6.71
C ILE A 3 79.83 41.06 -6.74
N ARG A 4 79.24 40.28 -7.64
CA ARG A 4 77.80 40.21 -7.95
C ARG A 4 77.04 39.60 -6.76
N GLN A 5 76.22 40.39 -6.08
CA GLN A 5 75.26 39.89 -5.09
C GLN A 5 74.33 38.86 -5.77
N LYS A 6 74.49 37.58 -5.43
CA LYS A 6 73.55 36.53 -5.83
C LYS A 6 72.27 36.73 -5.02
N GLN A 7 71.21 37.12 -5.72
CA GLN A 7 69.84 37.13 -5.25
C GLN A 7 69.50 35.82 -4.54
N LEU A 8 69.20 35.90 -3.24
CA LEU A 8 68.54 34.82 -2.50
C LEU A 8 67.11 34.73 -3.05
N ARG A 9 66.87 33.79 -3.97
CA ARG A 9 65.51 33.40 -4.34
C ARG A 9 64.84 32.83 -3.09
N LYS A 10 63.84 33.53 -2.57
CA LYS A 10 62.81 32.94 -1.71
C LYS A 10 62.25 31.74 -2.48
N LYS A 11 62.70 30.55 -2.10
CA LYS A 11 62.08 29.30 -2.51
C LYS A 11 60.80 29.24 -1.69
N GLU A 12 59.75 29.84 -2.22
CA GLU A 12 58.39 29.66 -1.71
C GLU A 12 58.17 28.15 -1.65
N LEU A 13 58.13 27.63 -0.42
CA LEU A 13 57.54 26.33 -0.14
C LEU A 13 56.10 26.48 -0.61
N ARG A 14 55.83 26.09 -1.86
CA ARG A 14 54.50 25.66 -2.25
C ARG A 14 54.20 24.52 -1.29
N GLU A 15 53.46 24.83 -0.24
CA GLU A 15 52.82 23.79 0.53
C GLU A 15 52.04 22.98 -0.50
N ASP A 16 52.47 21.72 -0.68
CA ASP A 16 51.80 20.81 -1.57
C ASP A 16 50.33 20.78 -1.13
N PRO A 17 49.35 21.07 -2.00
CA PRO A 17 47.93 21.09 -1.63
C PRO A 17 47.47 19.82 -0.89
N LEU A 18 48.15 18.69 -1.12
CA LEU A 18 47.91 17.45 -0.38
C LEU A 18 48.42 17.53 1.06
N MET A 19 49.60 18.12 1.29
CA MET A 19 50.15 18.29 2.63
C MET A 19 49.34 19.27 3.47
N THR A 20 48.82 20.34 2.88
CA THR A 20 47.90 21.26 3.57
C THR A 20 46.62 20.54 3.95
N MET A 21 45.99 19.81 3.02
CA MET A 21 44.80 19.00 3.29
C MET A 21 45.02 17.97 4.41
N ILE A 22 46.17 17.28 4.39
CA ILE A 22 46.52 16.31 5.44
C ILE A 22 46.69 17.03 6.80
N SER A 23 47.40 18.16 6.82
CA SER A 23 47.62 18.92 8.05
C SER A 23 46.33 19.52 8.62
N GLU A 24 45.45 20.01 7.76
CA GLU A 24 44.12 20.53 8.13
C GLU A 24 43.23 19.41 8.67
N ALA A 25 43.22 18.24 8.02
CA ALA A 25 42.51 17.07 8.51
C ALA A 25 43.04 16.58 9.86
N GLN A 26 44.37 16.58 10.06
CA GLN A 26 45.01 16.23 11.33
C GLN A 26 44.64 17.20 12.45
N LEU A 27 44.72 18.52 12.19
CA LEU A 27 44.32 19.56 13.14
C LEU A 27 42.83 19.46 13.48
N TRP A 28 41.98 19.24 12.48
CA TRP A 28 40.55 19.08 12.67
C TRP A 28 40.22 17.83 13.49
N LEU A 29 40.87 16.70 13.23
CA LEU A 29 40.75 15.47 14.03
C LEU A 29 41.29 15.63 15.45
N ALA A 30 42.40 16.36 15.64
CA ALA A 30 42.93 16.63 16.97
C ALA A 30 41.95 17.44 17.83
N VAL A 31 41.20 18.37 17.22
CA VAL A 31 40.22 19.22 17.90
C VAL A 31 38.84 18.54 18.02
N ASN A 32 38.38 17.85 16.97
CA ASN A 32 37.03 17.29 16.87
C ASN A 32 36.96 15.77 17.03
N GLY A 33 38.08 15.08 17.22
CA GLY A 33 38.16 13.62 17.23
C GLY A 33 37.24 12.96 18.26
N LYS A 34 37.02 13.59 19.43
CA LYS A 34 36.03 13.13 20.41
C LYS A 34 34.60 13.22 19.87
N LYS A 35 34.24 14.33 19.22
CA LYS A 35 32.91 14.51 18.60
C LYS A 35 32.70 13.55 17.44
N LEU A 36 33.74 13.34 16.61
CA LEU A 36 33.72 12.36 15.52
C LEU A 36 33.53 10.94 16.06
N ALA A 37 34.29 10.55 17.09
CA ALA A 37 34.18 9.24 17.71
C ALA A 37 32.78 9.00 18.31
N ILE A 38 32.20 10.01 18.97
CA ILE A 38 30.81 9.95 19.48
C ILE A 38 29.82 9.81 18.32
N GLY A 39 30.00 10.58 17.24
CA GLY A 39 29.15 10.49 16.05
C GLY A 39 29.20 9.11 15.38
N VAL A 40 30.39 8.55 15.22
CA VAL A 40 30.60 7.20 14.67
C VAL A 40 29.99 6.14 15.59
N LEU A 41 30.19 6.24 16.91
CA LEU A 41 29.60 5.31 17.87
C LEU A 41 28.07 5.38 17.86
N ALA A 42 27.49 6.58 17.83
CA ALA A 42 26.04 6.77 17.73
C ALA A 42 25.49 6.17 16.43
N ALA A 43 26.15 6.40 15.30
CA ALA A 43 25.78 5.79 14.03
C ALA A 43 25.87 4.25 14.07
N ALA A 44 26.92 3.69 14.68
CA ALA A 44 27.06 2.25 14.85
C ALA A 44 25.93 1.65 15.71
N VAL A 45 25.54 2.31 16.81
CA VAL A 45 24.41 1.88 17.65
C VAL A 45 23.10 1.91 16.87
N VAL A 46 22.85 2.95 16.06
CA VAL A 46 21.65 3.04 15.22
C VAL A 46 21.64 1.91 14.18
N ILE A 47 22.75 1.63 13.51
CA ILE A 47 22.86 0.54 12.53
C ILE A 47 22.58 -0.81 13.19
N VAL A 48 23.18 -1.08 14.35
CA VAL A 48 22.94 -2.33 15.10
C VAL A 48 21.47 -2.44 15.49
N ALA A 49 20.85 -1.37 15.99
CA ALA A 49 19.44 -1.36 16.33
C ALA A 49 18.55 -1.65 15.11
N VAL A 50 18.84 -1.05 13.95
CA VAL A 50 18.10 -1.30 12.70
C VAL A 50 18.23 -2.77 12.27
N VAL A 51 19.44 -3.33 12.28
CA VAL A 51 19.67 -4.74 11.90
C VAL A 51 18.96 -5.69 12.85
N LEU A 52 19.00 -5.45 14.17
CA LEU A 52 18.29 -6.26 15.14
C LEU A 52 16.77 -6.21 14.92
N LEU A 53 16.22 -5.02 14.65
CA LEU A 53 14.80 -4.85 14.35
C LEU A 53 14.40 -5.54 13.04
N GLN A 54 15.23 -5.48 12.00
CA GLN A 54 14.98 -6.19 10.73
C GLN A 54 14.97 -7.71 10.94
N ASN A 55 15.97 -8.25 11.66
CA ASN A 55 16.06 -9.68 11.92
C ASN A 55 14.89 -10.20 12.79
N MET A 56 14.44 -9.41 13.79
CA MET A 56 13.25 -9.75 14.57
C MET A 56 11.97 -9.72 13.73
N ARG A 57 11.84 -8.75 12.83
CA ARG A 57 10.69 -8.65 11.92
C ARG A 57 10.64 -9.81 10.94
N GLU A 58 11.77 -10.21 10.36
CA GLU A 58 11.84 -11.37 9.46
C GLU A 58 11.47 -12.68 10.17
N ALA A 59 11.96 -12.87 11.40
CA ALA A 59 11.59 -14.03 12.20
C ALA A 59 10.10 -14.06 12.54
N ALA A 60 9.53 -12.93 12.96
CA ALA A 60 8.10 -12.80 13.22
C ALA A 60 7.26 -13.00 11.96
N ASP A 61 7.75 -12.54 10.79
CA ASP A 61 7.07 -12.77 9.52
C ASP A 61 7.00 -14.24 9.16
N LEU A 62 8.12 -14.97 9.31
CA LEU A 62 8.15 -16.41 9.07
C LEU A 62 7.19 -17.15 10.01
N GLU A 63 7.24 -16.86 11.30
CA GLU A 63 6.36 -17.45 12.30
C GLU A 63 4.88 -17.16 11.99
N SER A 64 4.57 -15.94 11.57
CA SER A 64 3.20 -15.55 11.20
C SER A 64 2.67 -16.30 9.97
N ARG A 65 3.53 -16.59 8.99
CA ARG A 65 3.15 -17.37 7.80
C ARG A 65 2.89 -18.83 8.15
N GLU A 66 3.68 -19.39 9.06
CA GLU A 66 3.44 -20.72 9.61
C GLU A 66 2.12 -20.75 10.38
N ALA A 67 1.87 -19.78 11.25
CA ALA A 67 0.61 -19.66 11.98
C ALA A 67 -0.61 -19.50 11.05
N PHE A 68 -0.49 -18.73 9.99
CA PHE A 68 -1.54 -18.61 8.97
C PHE A 68 -1.77 -19.93 8.22
N ALA A 69 -0.71 -20.66 7.88
CA ALA A 69 -0.83 -21.97 7.24
C ALA A 69 -1.50 -23.00 8.17
N ASP A 70 -1.16 -23.00 9.45
CA ASP A 70 -1.78 -23.84 10.46
C ASP A 70 -3.27 -23.50 10.66
N ALA A 71 -3.63 -22.21 10.69
CA ALA A 71 -5.03 -21.78 10.74
C ALA A 71 -5.82 -22.25 9.51
N GLN A 72 -5.24 -22.18 8.31
CA GLN A 72 -5.88 -22.72 7.10
C GLN A 72 -6.05 -24.25 7.15
N LEU A 73 -5.10 -24.96 7.76
CA LEU A 73 -5.22 -26.40 7.97
C LEU A 73 -6.33 -26.73 8.99
N GLU A 74 -6.42 -25.97 10.08
CA GLU A 74 -7.49 -26.08 11.08
C GLU A 74 -8.87 -25.87 10.43
N ILE A 75 -8.99 -24.85 9.57
CA ILE A 75 -10.21 -24.55 8.80
C ILE A 75 -10.58 -25.70 7.87
N ALA A 76 -9.61 -26.26 7.15
CA ALA A 76 -9.86 -27.36 6.22
C ALA A 76 -10.30 -28.67 6.93
N GLN A 77 -9.94 -28.83 8.21
CA GLN A 77 -10.26 -30.00 9.03
C GLN A 77 -11.53 -29.82 9.87
N THR A 78 -11.94 -28.58 10.11
CA THR A 78 -13.11 -28.21 10.92
C THR A 78 -14.30 -27.91 10.00
N ASN A 79 -15.54 -27.99 10.53
CA ASN A 79 -16.73 -27.62 9.75
C ASN A 79 -16.60 -26.20 9.19
N PRO A 80 -17.08 -25.94 7.97
CA PRO A 80 -16.95 -24.66 7.26
C PRO A 80 -17.71 -23.48 7.91
N GLU A 81 -18.37 -23.68 9.04
CA GLU A 81 -19.20 -22.66 9.69
C GLU A 81 -18.45 -21.82 10.75
N ASP A 82 -17.18 -22.10 11.04
CA ASP A 82 -16.41 -21.37 12.07
C ASP A 82 -14.96 -21.07 11.64
N VAL A 83 -14.80 -20.49 10.44
CA VAL A 83 -13.48 -20.28 9.80
C VAL A 83 -12.83 -18.94 10.15
N ILE A 84 -13.62 -17.98 10.62
CA ILE A 84 -13.16 -16.61 10.91
C ILE A 84 -12.33 -16.52 12.21
N PRO A 85 -12.70 -17.16 13.34
CA PRO A 85 -11.96 -16.97 14.59
C PRO A 85 -10.49 -17.43 14.57
N PRO A 86 -10.12 -18.57 13.94
CA PRO A 86 -8.71 -18.95 13.80
C PRO A 86 -7.91 -17.90 13.03
N LEU A 87 -8.47 -17.32 11.96
CA LEU A 87 -7.84 -16.26 11.18
C LEU A 87 -7.66 -14.97 11.97
N LEU A 88 -8.69 -14.55 12.71
CA LEU A 88 -8.60 -13.35 13.56
C LEU A 88 -7.55 -13.50 14.66
N ARG A 89 -7.39 -14.71 15.22
CA ARG A 89 -6.32 -14.99 16.19
C ARG A 89 -4.94 -14.74 15.58
N VAL A 90 -4.68 -15.25 14.37
CA VAL A 90 -3.41 -15.01 13.66
C VAL A 90 -3.23 -13.53 13.35
N ALA A 91 -4.27 -12.84 12.87
CA ALA A 91 -4.22 -11.41 12.57
C ALA A 91 -3.91 -10.55 13.81
N ASP A 92 -4.44 -10.92 14.97
CA ASP A 92 -4.23 -10.20 16.23
C ASP A 92 -2.85 -10.50 16.83
N ASP A 93 -2.43 -11.77 16.85
CA ASP A 93 -1.15 -12.21 17.42
C ASP A 93 0.05 -11.74 16.57
N TYR A 94 -0.12 -11.63 15.25
CA TYR A 94 0.92 -11.25 14.30
C TYR A 94 0.62 -9.94 13.56
N GLN A 95 0.05 -8.96 14.27
CA GLN A 95 -0.23 -7.64 13.68
C GLN A 95 1.03 -7.00 13.06
N GLY A 96 0.92 -6.58 11.80
CA GLY A 96 2.00 -5.88 11.09
C GLY A 96 3.02 -6.80 10.42
N THR A 97 2.78 -8.12 10.37
CA THR A 97 3.50 -9.07 9.52
C THR A 97 2.65 -9.46 8.30
N SER A 98 3.26 -10.10 7.30
CA SER A 98 2.54 -10.62 6.12
C SER A 98 1.57 -11.75 6.48
N GLY A 99 1.91 -12.64 7.42
CA GLY A 99 0.97 -13.68 7.85
C GLY A 99 -0.26 -13.11 8.58
N GLY A 100 -0.07 -12.06 9.38
CA GLY A 100 -1.18 -11.35 10.01
C GLY A 100 -2.04 -10.57 9.00
N SER A 101 -1.43 -9.98 7.96
CA SER A 101 -2.14 -9.29 6.89
C SER A 101 -2.99 -10.26 6.06
N GLU A 102 -2.40 -11.38 5.62
CA GLU A 102 -3.08 -12.44 4.89
C GLU A 102 -4.25 -13.01 5.71
N ALA A 103 -4.03 -13.29 6.99
CA ALA A 103 -5.08 -13.79 7.87
C ALA A 103 -6.26 -12.81 8.02
N LEU A 104 -5.98 -11.52 8.23
CA LEU A 104 -7.03 -10.50 8.36
C LEU A 104 -7.81 -10.33 7.05
N TYR A 105 -7.10 -10.29 5.92
CA TYR A 105 -7.71 -10.19 4.60
C TYR A 105 -8.62 -11.39 4.32
N THR A 106 -8.14 -12.62 4.57
CA THR A 106 -8.94 -13.83 4.39
C THR A 106 -10.15 -13.84 5.34
N ALA A 107 -10.01 -13.40 6.59
CA ALA A 107 -11.13 -13.29 7.52
C ALA A 107 -12.23 -12.35 6.98
N ALA A 108 -11.83 -11.21 6.39
CA ALA A 108 -12.74 -10.26 5.77
C ALA A 108 -13.45 -10.84 4.53
N GLU A 109 -12.73 -11.59 3.68
CA GLU A 109 -13.33 -12.30 2.54
C GLU A 109 -14.33 -13.37 2.99
N MET A 110 -14.02 -14.12 4.04
CA MET A 110 -14.95 -15.13 4.60
C MET A 110 -16.22 -14.45 5.13
N ALA A 111 -16.09 -13.36 5.89
CA ALA A 111 -17.23 -12.58 6.36
C ALA A 111 -18.10 -12.06 5.19
N LEU A 112 -17.48 -11.63 4.09
CA LEU A 112 -18.20 -11.18 2.90
C LEU A 112 -18.94 -12.34 2.21
N ASN A 113 -18.31 -13.51 2.11
CA ASN A 113 -18.90 -14.72 1.52
C ASN A 113 -20.07 -15.26 2.35
N GLU A 114 -20.02 -15.12 3.68
CA GLU A 114 -21.11 -15.43 4.61
C GLU A 114 -22.24 -14.38 4.59
N GLN A 115 -22.14 -13.37 3.73
CA GLN A 115 -23.06 -12.22 3.65
C GLN A 115 -23.13 -11.40 4.94
N ASN A 116 -22.17 -11.59 5.85
CA ASN A 116 -22.03 -10.80 7.06
C ASN A 116 -21.34 -9.47 6.73
N SER A 117 -22.12 -8.58 6.12
CA SER A 117 -21.62 -7.31 5.57
C SER A 117 -21.10 -6.37 6.65
N GLU A 118 -21.66 -6.40 7.86
CA GLU A 118 -21.19 -5.60 9.00
C GLU A 118 -19.77 -6.00 9.40
N LEU A 119 -19.54 -7.29 9.59
CA LEU A 119 -18.20 -7.81 9.93
C LEU A 119 -17.21 -7.61 8.78
N ALA A 120 -17.63 -7.83 7.52
CA ALA A 120 -16.76 -7.60 6.37
C ALA A 120 -16.31 -6.13 6.27
N ILE A 121 -17.23 -5.16 6.49
CA ILE A 121 -16.90 -3.74 6.54
C ILE A 121 -15.87 -3.47 7.63
N GLU A 122 -16.07 -4.01 8.83
CA GLU A 122 -15.14 -3.84 9.95
C GLU A 122 -13.74 -4.36 9.59
N LEU A 123 -13.65 -5.61 9.12
CA LEU A 123 -12.38 -6.29 8.88
C LEU A 123 -11.62 -5.69 7.69
N PHE A 124 -12.27 -5.38 6.56
CA PHE A 124 -11.60 -4.70 5.45
C PHE A 124 -11.16 -3.28 5.83
N SER A 125 -11.97 -2.54 6.60
CA SER A 125 -11.58 -1.21 7.08
C SER A 125 -10.38 -1.28 8.02
N ARG A 126 -10.33 -2.31 8.88
CA ARG A 126 -9.19 -2.60 9.74
C ARG A 126 -7.94 -2.92 8.90
N PHE A 127 -8.07 -3.79 7.92
CA PHE A 127 -6.97 -4.15 7.02
C PHE A 127 -6.37 -2.91 6.34
N LEU A 128 -7.22 -2.08 5.72
CA LEU A 128 -6.79 -0.85 5.02
C LEU A 128 -6.21 0.21 5.96
N LYS A 129 -6.40 0.11 7.27
CA LYS A 129 -5.81 1.00 8.26
C LYS A 129 -4.45 0.48 8.75
N GLU A 130 -4.35 -0.82 8.99
CA GLU A 130 -3.21 -1.46 9.65
C GLU A 130 -2.09 -1.82 8.67
N TYR A 131 -2.43 -2.16 7.43
CA TYR A 131 -1.48 -2.64 6.43
C TYR A 131 -1.31 -1.63 5.28
N LYS A 132 -0.05 -1.41 4.89
CA LYS A 132 0.37 -0.45 3.85
C LYS A 132 1.55 -0.98 3.06
N GLY A 133 1.57 -0.73 1.76
CA GLY A 133 2.60 -1.19 0.83
C GLY A 133 2.31 -2.58 0.23
N GLU A 134 1.13 -3.15 0.50
CA GLU A 134 0.69 -4.45 0.01
C GLU A 134 -0.33 -4.24 -1.11
N TYR A 135 0.10 -3.58 -2.20
CA TYR A 135 -0.80 -3.00 -3.21
C TYR A 135 -1.90 -3.94 -3.73
N LEU A 136 -1.58 -5.23 -3.93
CA LEU A 136 -2.56 -6.20 -4.39
C LEU A 136 -3.65 -6.48 -3.34
N LEU A 137 -3.26 -6.69 -2.08
CA LEU A 137 -4.20 -6.93 -0.98
C LEU A 137 -4.94 -5.65 -0.59
N GLU A 138 -4.30 -4.48 -0.66
CA GLU A 138 -4.96 -3.19 -0.45
C GLU A 138 -6.04 -2.92 -1.51
N ALA A 139 -5.75 -3.19 -2.79
CA ALA A 139 -6.72 -3.09 -3.87
C ALA A 139 -7.88 -4.07 -3.69
N GLY A 140 -7.57 -5.32 -3.35
CA GLY A 140 -8.56 -6.35 -3.01
C GLY A 140 -9.45 -5.92 -1.84
N ALA A 141 -8.86 -5.42 -0.76
CA ALA A 141 -9.58 -5.00 0.44
C ALA A 141 -10.45 -3.78 0.18
N SER A 142 -9.99 -2.84 -0.64
CA SER A 142 -10.80 -1.70 -1.07
C SER A 142 -12.01 -2.14 -1.90
N GLY A 143 -11.84 -3.12 -2.80
CA GLY A 143 -12.95 -3.70 -3.57
C GLY A 143 -13.92 -4.49 -2.70
N GLY A 144 -13.40 -5.30 -1.78
CA GLY A 144 -14.17 -6.08 -0.81
C GLY A 144 -14.98 -5.19 0.14
N LEU A 145 -14.38 -4.12 0.66
CA LEU A 145 -15.07 -3.11 1.46
C LEU A 145 -16.19 -2.44 0.66
N ALA A 146 -15.94 -2.06 -0.59
CA ALA A 146 -16.95 -1.46 -1.45
C ALA A 146 -18.12 -2.44 -1.67
N THR A 147 -17.83 -3.72 -1.92
CA THR A 147 -18.85 -4.78 -2.08
C THR A 147 -19.66 -4.97 -0.80
N ALA A 148 -19.01 -4.98 0.37
CA ALA A 148 -19.68 -5.09 1.66
C ALA A 148 -20.60 -3.89 1.96
N LEU A 149 -20.18 -2.69 1.55
CA LEU A 149 -21.00 -1.47 1.61
C LEU A 149 -22.21 -1.56 0.68
N GLU A 150 -22.06 -2.07 -0.55
CA GLU A 150 -23.19 -2.32 -1.47
C GLU A 150 -24.20 -3.30 -0.87
N ASN A 151 -23.72 -4.43 -0.33
CA ASN A 151 -24.56 -5.43 0.32
C ASN A 151 -25.31 -4.86 1.54
N SER A 152 -24.77 -3.83 2.17
CA SER A 152 -25.39 -3.09 3.28
C SER A 152 -26.30 -1.93 2.83
N GLY A 153 -26.51 -1.75 1.52
CA GLY A 153 -27.32 -0.67 0.95
C GLY A 153 -26.65 0.71 0.97
N LYS A 154 -25.36 0.80 1.32
CA LYS A 154 -24.57 2.04 1.36
C LYS A 154 -23.96 2.34 -0.01
N PHE A 155 -24.82 2.49 -1.01
CA PHE A 155 -24.42 2.53 -2.41
C PHE A 155 -23.54 3.73 -2.78
N GLU A 156 -23.80 4.92 -2.23
CA GLU A 156 -22.96 6.10 -2.49
C GLU A 156 -21.54 5.92 -1.92
N GLU A 157 -21.42 5.44 -0.68
CA GLU A 157 -20.12 5.18 -0.05
C GLU A 157 -19.33 4.11 -0.81
N ALA A 158 -20.00 3.05 -1.27
CA ALA A 158 -19.38 2.03 -2.10
C ALA A 158 -18.88 2.58 -3.43
N ALA A 159 -19.71 3.39 -4.10
CA ALA A 159 -19.36 4.00 -5.38
C ALA A 159 -18.13 4.91 -5.28
N ASP A 160 -18.08 5.75 -4.24
CA ASP A 160 -16.94 6.61 -3.96
C ASP A 160 -15.66 5.80 -3.68
N LEU A 161 -15.78 4.65 -3.02
CA LEU A 161 -14.64 3.76 -2.76
C LEU A 161 -14.14 3.07 -4.03
N TYR A 162 -15.04 2.61 -4.89
CA TYR A 162 -14.67 2.09 -6.21
C TYR A 162 -14.03 3.16 -7.09
N MET A 163 -14.51 4.40 -7.08
CA MET A 163 -13.87 5.49 -7.81
C MET A 163 -12.44 5.74 -7.32
N LYS A 164 -12.21 5.73 -6.00
CA LYS A 164 -10.85 5.84 -5.45
C LYS A 164 -9.96 4.70 -5.92
N LEU A 165 -10.46 3.46 -5.92
CA LEU A 165 -9.73 2.30 -6.43
C LEU A 165 -9.42 2.42 -7.92
N ALA A 166 -10.35 2.95 -8.72
CA ALA A 166 -10.17 3.17 -10.15
C ALA A 166 -9.10 4.23 -10.49
N ASP A 167 -8.92 5.19 -9.60
CA ASP A 167 -7.94 6.28 -9.74
C ASP A 167 -6.58 5.96 -9.12
N ASP A 168 -6.48 4.83 -8.41
CA ASP A 168 -5.23 4.36 -7.83
C ASP A 168 -4.27 3.84 -8.92
N LYS A 169 -3.07 4.43 -8.96
CA LYS A 169 -2.02 4.13 -9.94
C LYS A 169 -1.31 2.83 -9.65
N ASP A 170 -1.33 2.36 -8.42
CA ASP A 170 -0.74 1.10 -8.01
C ASP A 170 -1.73 -0.07 -8.20
N ALA A 171 -3.04 0.24 -8.31
CA ALA A 171 -4.12 -0.72 -8.59
C ALA A 171 -4.68 -0.64 -10.02
N ARG A 172 -3.85 -0.33 -11.03
CA ARG A 172 -4.29 -0.13 -12.43
C ARG A 172 -5.06 -1.31 -13.02
N ASP A 173 -4.76 -2.53 -12.60
CA ASP A 173 -5.46 -3.74 -13.05
C ASP A 173 -6.92 -3.79 -12.54
N TYR A 174 -7.23 -3.09 -11.44
CA TYR A 174 -8.57 -2.97 -10.87
C TYR A 174 -9.38 -1.83 -11.50
N ARG A 175 -8.72 -0.79 -12.02
CA ARG A 175 -9.12 -0.06 -13.22
C ARG A 175 -10.62 -0.07 -13.54
N TYR A 176 -10.89 -0.83 -14.59
CA TYR A 176 -12.18 -0.91 -15.26
C TYR A 176 -13.19 -1.78 -14.50
N PHE A 177 -12.72 -2.70 -13.67
CA PHE A 177 -13.59 -3.41 -12.72
C PHE A 177 -14.21 -2.41 -11.74
N ALA A 178 -13.36 -1.56 -11.14
CA ALA A 178 -13.78 -0.56 -10.18
C ALA A 178 -14.68 0.50 -10.82
N LEU A 179 -14.35 1.02 -12.01
CA LEU A 179 -15.23 1.95 -12.73
C LEU A 179 -16.61 1.36 -13.04
N LEU A 180 -16.66 0.09 -13.47
CA LEU A 180 -17.93 -0.57 -13.78
C LEU A 180 -18.79 -0.72 -12.52
N ASN A 181 -18.20 -1.12 -11.38
CA ASN A 181 -18.95 -1.24 -10.13
C ASN A 181 -19.29 0.12 -9.51
N ALA A 182 -18.41 1.13 -9.61
CA ALA A 182 -18.73 2.50 -9.23
C ALA A 182 -19.97 3.01 -9.97
N GLY A 183 -20.05 2.78 -11.28
CA GLY A 183 -21.21 3.17 -12.08
C GLY A 183 -22.50 2.51 -11.61
N LYS A 184 -22.46 1.20 -11.32
CA LYS A 184 -23.61 0.45 -10.81
C LYS A 184 -24.03 0.93 -9.42
N ALA A 185 -23.08 1.11 -8.51
CA ALA A 185 -23.32 1.61 -7.17
C ALA A 185 -23.92 3.03 -7.21
N TYR A 186 -23.39 3.94 -8.03
CA TYR A 186 -24.00 5.27 -8.22
C TYR A 186 -25.41 5.19 -8.80
N ALA A 187 -25.69 4.25 -9.71
CA ALA A 187 -27.04 4.06 -10.25
C ALA A 187 -28.02 3.57 -9.17
N HIS A 188 -27.60 2.65 -8.29
CA HIS A 188 -28.38 2.22 -7.12
C HIS A 188 -28.59 3.35 -6.10
N ALA A 189 -27.63 4.28 -6.00
CA ALA A 189 -27.75 5.50 -5.21
C ALA A 189 -28.56 6.62 -5.91
N GLU A 190 -29.17 6.36 -7.07
CA GLU A 190 -29.90 7.32 -7.91
C GLU A 190 -29.04 8.52 -8.40
N GLN A 191 -27.72 8.38 -8.35
CA GLN A 191 -26.76 9.39 -8.83
C GLN A 191 -26.41 9.16 -10.30
N TYR A 192 -27.41 9.22 -11.17
CA TYR A 192 -27.30 8.80 -12.57
C TYR A 192 -26.24 9.56 -13.38
N ASP A 193 -25.99 10.84 -13.07
CA ASP A 193 -24.94 11.61 -13.72
C ASP A 193 -23.54 11.05 -13.42
N LYS A 194 -23.28 10.69 -12.17
CA LYS A 194 -22.01 10.05 -11.76
C LYS A 194 -21.91 8.64 -12.32
N ALA A 195 -23.00 7.88 -12.31
CA ALA A 195 -23.07 6.54 -12.90
C ALA A 195 -22.67 6.57 -14.38
N ARG A 196 -23.29 7.47 -15.14
CA ARG A 196 -23.02 7.71 -16.55
C ARG A 196 -21.57 8.12 -16.80
N ALA A 197 -21.02 9.00 -15.96
CA ALA A 197 -19.63 9.40 -16.06
C ALA A 197 -18.68 8.20 -15.91
N ALA A 198 -18.88 7.36 -14.89
CA ALA A 198 -18.05 6.17 -14.67
C ALA A 198 -18.13 5.18 -15.84
N PHE A 199 -19.32 4.86 -16.34
CA PHE A 199 -19.48 3.96 -17.49
C PHE A 199 -18.88 4.53 -18.78
N ASN A 200 -19.02 5.83 -19.02
CA ASN A 200 -18.43 6.46 -20.20
C ASN A 200 -16.90 6.37 -20.20
N ILE A 201 -16.24 6.45 -19.05
CA ILE A 201 -14.79 6.23 -18.95
C ILE A 201 -14.45 4.83 -19.47
N VAL A 202 -15.16 3.79 -19.00
CA VAL A 202 -14.96 2.41 -19.47
C VAL A 202 -15.19 2.30 -20.98
N VAL A 203 -16.29 2.85 -21.50
CA VAL A 203 -16.64 2.75 -22.93
C VAL A 203 -15.61 3.45 -23.83
N ASN A 204 -15.03 4.56 -23.36
CA ASN A 204 -14.07 5.35 -24.13
C ASN A 204 -12.65 4.79 -24.06
N GLU A 205 -12.25 4.20 -22.93
CA GLU A 205 -10.88 3.71 -22.71
C GLU A 205 -10.68 2.23 -23.11
N GLN A 206 -11.74 1.43 -23.22
CA GLN A 206 -11.64 -0.02 -23.49
C GLN A 206 -12.08 -0.42 -24.90
N GLU A 207 -11.16 -0.59 -25.83
CA GLU A 207 -11.52 -1.12 -27.16
C GLU A 207 -11.84 -2.62 -27.13
N GLN A 208 -13.03 -2.99 -27.63
CA GLN A 208 -13.47 -4.38 -27.86
C GLN A 208 -13.32 -5.34 -26.65
N SER A 209 -13.74 -4.92 -25.46
CA SER A 209 -13.78 -5.77 -24.27
C SER A 209 -15.19 -6.10 -23.79
N ASN A 210 -15.34 -7.22 -23.07
CA ASN A 210 -16.60 -7.56 -22.38
C ASN A 210 -16.99 -6.46 -21.37
N THR A 211 -16.00 -5.87 -20.69
CA THR A 211 -16.22 -4.76 -19.74
C THR A 211 -16.85 -3.54 -20.41
N ARG A 212 -16.42 -3.20 -21.64
CA ARG A 212 -17.09 -2.16 -22.44
C ARG A 212 -18.52 -2.52 -22.79
N ALA A 213 -18.78 -3.74 -23.25
CA ALA A 213 -20.13 -4.17 -23.60
C ALA A 213 -21.09 -4.07 -22.40
N ARG A 214 -20.63 -4.48 -21.21
CA ARG A 214 -21.37 -4.33 -19.95
C ARG A 214 -21.64 -2.86 -19.61
N ALA A 215 -20.65 -1.99 -19.73
CA ALA A 215 -20.83 -0.56 -19.48
C ALA A 215 -21.82 0.09 -20.48
N GLN A 216 -21.83 -0.34 -21.75
CA GLN A 216 -22.81 0.11 -22.74
C GLN A 216 -24.23 -0.35 -22.41
N GLU A 217 -24.39 -1.57 -21.93
CA GLU A 217 -25.70 -2.08 -21.48
C GLU A 217 -26.24 -1.24 -20.31
N GLU A 218 -25.41 -0.97 -19.30
CA GLU A 218 -25.83 -0.15 -18.16
C GLU A 218 -26.16 1.30 -18.57
N LEU A 219 -25.39 1.90 -19.48
CA LEU A 219 -25.72 3.22 -20.04
C LEU A 219 -27.08 3.24 -20.73
N ALA A 220 -27.39 2.23 -21.54
CA ALA A 220 -28.68 2.12 -22.20
C ALA A 220 -29.83 1.97 -21.19
N ARG A 221 -29.62 1.25 -20.08
CA ARG A 221 -30.60 1.16 -18.99
C ARG A 221 -30.85 2.52 -18.33
N LEU A 222 -29.80 3.31 -18.11
CA LEU A 222 -29.93 4.67 -17.55
C LEU A 222 -30.70 5.61 -18.48
N ASP A 223 -30.52 5.49 -19.79
CA ASP A 223 -31.28 6.30 -20.78
C ASP A 223 -32.77 5.97 -20.76
N VAL A 224 -33.12 4.69 -20.65
CA VAL A 224 -34.53 4.24 -20.53
C VAL A 224 -35.18 4.80 -19.26
N ILE A 225 -34.46 4.80 -18.13
CA ILE A 225 -34.93 5.41 -16.87
C ILE A 225 -35.14 6.92 -17.03
N ALA A 226 -34.21 7.62 -17.68
CA ALA A 226 -34.30 9.06 -17.91
C ALA A 226 -35.48 9.45 -18.82
N ASP A 227 -35.81 8.59 -19.81
CA ASP A 227 -36.93 8.80 -20.73
C ASP A 227 -38.30 8.47 -20.11
N GLY A 228 -38.34 8.02 -18.84
CA GLY A 228 -39.58 7.70 -18.13
C GLY A 228 -40.28 6.44 -18.65
N ILE A 229 -39.58 5.62 -19.44
CA ILE A 229 -40.06 4.35 -19.95
C ILE A 229 -39.71 3.32 -18.87
N GLY A 230 -40.64 3.01 -17.97
CA GLY A 230 -40.42 2.00 -16.93
C GLY A 230 -39.91 0.70 -17.54
N LEU A 231 -38.79 0.18 -17.01
CA LEU A 231 -38.30 -1.16 -17.37
C LEU A 231 -39.37 -2.21 -16.99
N PRO A 232 -39.63 -3.23 -17.83
CA PRO A 232 -40.53 -4.32 -17.49
C PRO A 232 -40.03 -5.18 -16.33
#